data_AF-A0A7M3LV82-F1
#
_entry.id   AF-A0A7M3LV82-F1
#
_cell.length_a   1.000
_cell.length_b   1.000
_cell.length_c   1.000
_cell.angle_alpha   90.00
_cell.angle_beta   90.00
_cell.angle_gamma   90.00
#
_symmetry.space_group_name_H-M   'P 1'
#
loop_
_entity.id
_entity.type
_entity.pdbx_description
1 polymer ?
#
loop_
_entity_poly.entity_id
_entity_poly.type
_entity_poly.pdbx_seq_one_letter_code
_entity_poly.pdbx_strand_id
1 'polypeptide(L)' 'MDTSKEDQPIAEARANISKLHNAVQLLRRVYFLTSRGTREAAVVPVDLGELIQQVGGPDNAVAILKAHLDDVTP' A
#
# COMPACT_ATOMS: atom_id res chain seq x y z
N MET A 1 16.89 -8.11 -3.96
CA MET A 1 15.55 -7.49 -3.85
C MET A 1 14.54 -8.61 -3.92
N ASP A 2 13.90 -8.92 -2.80
CA ASP A 2 12.90 -9.99 -2.69
C ASP A 2 11.53 -9.31 -2.79
N THR A 3 11.02 -9.18 -4.02
CA THR A 3 9.69 -8.58 -4.29
C THR A 3 8.54 -9.43 -3.71
N SER A 4 8.84 -10.61 -3.17
CA SER A 4 7.90 -11.63 -2.70
C SER A 4 7.32 -11.39 -1.30
N LYS A 5 7.73 -10.34 -0.57
CA LYS A 5 7.26 -10.10 0.82
C LYS A 5 6.15 -9.07 0.94
N GLU A 6 6.00 -8.21 -0.04
CA GLU A 6 4.99 -7.13 -0.01
C GLU A 6 3.70 -7.54 -0.73
N ASP A 7 3.77 -8.48 -1.68
CA ASP A 7 2.61 -9.09 -2.31
C ASP A 7 2.07 -10.26 -1.47
N GLN A 8 0.80 -10.17 -1.08
CA GLN A 8 0.10 -11.11 -0.23
C GLN A 8 -1.17 -11.61 -0.93
N PRO A 9 -1.29 -12.91 -1.24
CA PRO A 9 -2.53 -13.46 -1.80
C PRO A 9 -3.72 -13.17 -0.88
N ILE A 10 -4.84 -12.71 -1.45
CA ILE A 10 -6.04 -12.36 -0.66
C ILE A 10 -6.50 -13.52 0.24
N ALA A 11 -6.39 -14.76 -0.24
CA ALA A 11 -6.75 -15.94 0.55
C ALA A 11 -5.90 -16.08 1.83
N GLU A 12 -4.59 -15.84 1.72
CA GLU A 12 -3.66 -15.90 2.85
C GLU A 12 -3.83 -14.72 3.79
N ALA A 13 -4.00 -13.51 3.24
CA ALA A 13 -4.27 -12.29 4.00
C ALA A 13 -5.54 -12.41 4.84
N ARG A 14 -6.62 -12.98 4.28
CA ARG A 14 -7.88 -13.22 5.01
C ARG A 14 -7.70 -14.21 6.17
N ALA A 15 -6.95 -15.29 5.95
CA ALA A 15 -6.68 -16.27 7.00
C ALA A 15 -5.81 -15.71 8.14
N ASN A 16 -5.00 -14.67 7.86
CA ASN A 16 -4.01 -14.12 8.78
C ASN A 16 -4.21 -12.61 9.05
N ILE A 17 -5.45 -12.12 9.00
CA ILE A 17 -5.74 -10.67 8.98
C ILE A 17 -5.15 -9.92 10.18
N SER A 18 -5.19 -10.51 11.39
CA SER A 18 -4.64 -9.90 12.60
C SER A 18 -3.13 -9.73 12.53
N LYS A 19 -2.41 -10.71 11.94
CA LYS A 19 -0.97 -10.65 11.75
C LYS A 19 -0.60 -9.58 10.73
N LEU A 20 -1.36 -9.50 9.64
CA LEU A 20 -1.19 -8.48 8.61
C LEU A 20 -1.42 -7.08 9.18
N HIS A 21 -2.53 -6.89 9.91
CA HIS A 21 -2.86 -5.63 10.57
C HIS A 21 -1.76 -5.19 11.54
N ASN A 22 -1.27 -6.08 12.39
CA ASN A 22 -0.18 -5.77 13.32
C ASN A 22 1.11 -5.40 12.59
N ALA A 23 1.43 -6.08 11.47
CA ALA A 23 2.59 -5.75 10.67
C ALA A 23 2.47 -4.36 10.02
N VAL A 24 1.29 -4.02 9.49
CA VAL A 24 1.01 -2.72 8.90
C VAL A 24 1.11 -1.61 9.95
N GLN A 25 0.50 -1.78 11.11
CA GLN A 25 0.51 -0.77 12.16
C GLN A 25 1.87 -0.61 12.84
N LEU A 26 2.51 -1.70 13.27
CA LEU A 26 3.73 -1.64 14.08
C LEU A 26 4.98 -1.39 13.25
N LEU A 27 5.05 -1.96 12.06
CA LEU A 27 6.23 -1.84 11.19
C LEU A 27 6.07 -0.76 10.13
N ARG A 28 4.91 -0.06 10.10
CA ARG A 28 4.55 0.95 9.11
C ARG A 28 4.78 0.45 7.67
N ARG A 29 4.43 -0.81 7.42
CA ARG A 29 4.63 -1.47 6.13
C ARG A 29 3.36 -1.44 5.29
N VAL A 30 3.54 -1.40 3.97
CA VAL A 30 2.48 -1.55 2.99
C VAL A 30 2.51 -2.97 2.45
N TYR A 31 1.34 -3.60 2.35
CA TYR A 31 1.18 -4.91 1.72
C TYR A 31 0.16 -4.82 0.59
N PHE A 32 0.52 -5.32 -0.58
CA PHE A 32 -0.41 -5.43 -1.70
C PHE A 32 -1.18 -6.74 -1.62
N LEU A 33 -2.49 -6.64 -1.68
CA LEU A 33 -3.37 -7.80 -1.78
C LEU A 33 -3.46 -8.23 -3.24
N THR A 34 -3.13 -9.48 -3.50
CA THR A 34 -3.11 -10.04 -4.86
C THR A 34 -4.18 -11.12 -5.08
N SER A 35 -4.75 -11.12 -6.27
CA SER A 35 -5.65 -12.16 -6.78
C SER A 35 -5.08 -12.69 -8.09
N ARG A 36 -4.79 -13.99 -8.16
CA ARG A 36 -4.24 -14.64 -9.38
C ARG A 36 -3.00 -13.91 -9.97
N GLY A 37 -2.19 -13.28 -9.12
CA GLY A 37 -1.00 -12.53 -9.52
C GLY A 37 -1.24 -11.06 -9.84
N THR A 38 -2.49 -10.58 -9.86
CA THR A 38 -2.83 -9.17 -10.04
C THR A 38 -2.93 -8.47 -8.68
N ARG A 39 -2.35 -7.28 -8.54
CA ARG A 39 -2.53 -6.41 -7.36
C ARG A 39 -3.90 -5.74 -7.44
N GLU A 40 -4.75 -6.05 -6.48
CA GLU A 40 -6.14 -5.56 -6.42
C GLU A 40 -6.30 -4.43 -5.42
N ALA A 41 -5.55 -4.48 -4.31
CA ALA A 41 -5.62 -3.48 -3.25
C ALA A 41 -4.29 -3.37 -2.50
N ALA A 42 -4.14 -2.32 -1.71
CA ALA A 42 -3.04 -2.18 -0.76
C ALA A 42 -3.59 -1.98 0.65
N VAL A 43 -3.01 -2.67 1.62
CA VAL A 43 -3.22 -2.43 3.04
C VAL A 43 -2.10 -1.51 3.51
N VAL A 44 -2.50 -0.34 4.04
CA VAL A 44 -1.60 0.74 4.43
C VAL A 44 -1.86 1.15 5.88
N PRO A 45 -0.89 1.81 6.54
CA PRO A 45 -1.14 2.51 7.79
C PRO A 45 -2.30 3.50 7.69
N VAL A 46 -3.05 3.70 8.77
CA VAL A 46 -4.29 4.50 8.76
C VAL A 46 -4.03 5.96 8.43
N ASP A 47 -2.94 6.53 8.96
CA ASP A 47 -2.48 7.89 8.69
C ASP A 47 -2.22 8.11 7.20
N LEU A 48 -1.59 7.13 6.53
CA LEU A 48 -1.40 7.18 5.08
C LEU A 48 -2.72 7.09 4.32
N GLY A 49 -3.64 6.21 4.75
CA GLY A 49 -4.96 6.09 4.14
C GLY A 49 -5.79 7.38 4.25
N GLU A 50 -5.72 8.07 5.39
CA GLU A 50 -6.37 9.35 5.63
C GLU A 50 -5.80 10.45 4.72
N LEU A 51 -4.47 10.52 4.58
CA LEU A 51 -3.82 11.48 3.67
C LEU A 51 -4.25 11.25 2.21
N ILE A 52 -4.30 9.99 1.76
CA ILE A 52 -4.78 9.65 0.41
C ILE A 52 -6.24 10.08 0.22
N GLN A 53 -7.10 9.91 1.23
CA GLN A 53 -8.48 10.39 1.15
C GLN A 53 -8.58 11.92 1.11
N GLN A 54 -7.78 12.63 1.90
CA GLN A 54 -7.77 14.10 1.93
C GLN A 54 -7.42 14.71 0.57
N VAL A 55 -6.56 14.06 -0.21
CA VAL A 55 -6.20 14.52 -1.57
C VAL A 55 -7.19 14.05 -2.64
N GLY A 56 -8.29 13.41 -2.26
CA GLY A 56 -9.35 12.98 -3.19
C GLY A 56 -9.14 11.59 -3.80
N GLY A 57 -8.30 10.75 -3.18
CA GLY A 57 -8.12 9.36 -3.56
C GLY A 57 -6.74 9.03 -4.14
N PRO A 58 -6.51 7.75 -4.48
CA PRO A 58 -5.20 7.23 -4.86
C PRO A 58 -4.64 7.87 -6.13
N ASP A 59 -5.48 8.18 -7.12
CA ASP A 59 -5.03 8.77 -8.39
C ASP A 59 -4.43 10.16 -8.18
N ASN A 60 -5.09 11.00 -7.38
CA ASN A 60 -4.58 12.33 -7.02
C ASN A 60 -3.32 12.24 -6.15
N ALA A 61 -3.29 11.30 -5.20
CA ALA A 61 -2.10 11.06 -4.38
C ALA A 61 -0.88 10.70 -5.26
N VAL A 62 -1.08 9.83 -6.26
CA VAL A 62 -0.05 9.46 -7.25
C VAL A 62 0.36 10.66 -8.10
N ALA A 63 -0.58 11.51 -8.53
CA ALA A 63 -0.27 12.71 -9.31
C ALA A 63 0.61 13.70 -8.51
N ILE A 64 0.28 13.94 -7.24
CA ILE A 64 1.07 14.78 -6.34
C ILE A 64 2.48 14.20 -6.15
N LEU A 65 2.58 12.90 -5.90
CA LEU A 65 3.88 12.23 -5.74
C LEU A 65 4.72 12.32 -7.02
N LYS A 66 4.14 12.08 -8.19
CA LYS A 66 4.82 12.21 -9.48
C LYS A 66 5.38 13.62 -9.68
N ALA A 67 4.55 14.64 -9.48
CA ALA A 67 4.97 16.04 -9.60
C ALA A 67 6.15 16.35 -8.67
N HIS A 68 6.14 15.83 -7.43
CA HIS A 68 7.26 16.02 -6.50
C HIS A 68 8.55 15.31 -6.94
N LEU A 69 8.45 14.09 -7.48
CA LEU A 69 9.62 13.35 -7.97
C LEU A 69 10.22 14.00 -9.22
N ASP A 70 9.38 14.51 -10.12
CA ASP A 70 9.83 15.20 -11.33
C ASP A 70 10.52 16.53 -10.97
N ASP A 71 10.05 17.25 -9.94
CA ASP A 71 10.63 18.52 -9.46
C ASP A 71 11.99 18.33 -8.72
N VAL A 72 12.24 17.13 -8.19
CA VAL A 72 13.49 16.76 -7.50
C VAL A 72 14.54 16.19 -8.47
N THR A 73 14.22 16.10 -9.77
CA THR A 73 15.16 15.66 -10.81
C THR A 73 15.84 16.88 -11.46
N PRO A 74 17.16 17.12 -11.25
CA PRO A 74 17.88 18.24 -11.87
C PRO A 74 18.07 18.09 -13.38
#